data_AF-A0A6S7KAH2-F1
#
_entry.id   AF-A0A6S7KAH2-F1
#
_cell.length_a   1.000
_cell.length_b   1.000
_cell.length_c   1.000
_cell.angle_alpha   90.00
_cell.angle_beta   90.00
_cell.angle_gamma   90.00
#
_symmetry.space_group_name_H-M   'P 1'
#
loop_
_entity.id
_entity.type
_entity.pdbx_description
1 polymer ?
#
loop_
_entity_poly.entity_id
_entity_poly.type
_entity_poly.pdbx_seq_one_letter_code
_entity_poly.pdbx_strand_id
1 'polypeptide(L)'
;MLSSLHKVVAQENAIITQDSCWSCSKESGATDAGHVFKVLCKAYIDFEISQEEFQKTRDLYERLLERTQHVKVWISYAQFELTTDLDDRISQTRNVYGRANRELKTAEDKEERLMLLESWKQFETTSGDEESLELVQKKMPRKVKKRRKIETDDGSDAGWEEFYDYIFPDDEDNLPNFKLLQMARLWKQNKAQE
;
A
#
# COMPACT_ATOMS: atom_id res chain seq x y z
N MET A 1 10.65 26.73 16.07
CA MET A 1 10.05 25.90 15.01
C MET A 1 10.45 24.41 15.07
N LEU A 2 11.54 24.05 15.77
CA LEU A 2 11.96 22.65 16.02
C LEU A 2 10.99 21.79 16.88
N SER A 3 10.03 22.41 17.59
CA SER A 3 9.08 21.69 18.45
C SER A 3 7.88 21.09 17.69
N SER A 4 7.58 21.57 16.48
CA SER A 4 6.44 21.05 15.70
C SER A 4 6.85 19.89 14.80
N LEU A 5 8.08 19.91 14.25
CA LEU A 5 8.66 18.79 13.51
C LEU A 5 8.80 17.52 14.37
N HIS A 6 9.27 17.65 15.63
CA HIS A 6 9.34 16.51 16.55
C HIS A 6 7.97 15.92 16.94
N LYS A 7 6.88 16.73 16.88
CA LYS A 7 5.53 16.25 17.25
C LYS A 7 4.84 15.49 16.13
N VAL A 8 5.10 15.84 14.86
CA VAL A 8 4.55 15.10 13.71
C VAL A 8 5.20 13.71 13.60
N VAL A 9 6.53 13.63 13.73
CA VAL A 9 7.26 12.34 13.71
C VAL A 9 6.93 11.45 14.92
N ALA A 10 6.63 12.04 16.10
CA ALA A 10 6.23 11.27 17.28
C ALA A 10 4.84 10.63 17.15
N GLN A 11 3.94 11.23 16.38
CA GLN A 11 2.56 10.74 16.23
C GLN A 11 2.44 9.69 15.09
N GLU A 12 3.36 9.72 14.12
CA GLU A 12 3.42 8.78 12.97
C GLU A 12 4.13 7.45 13.29
N ASN A 13 4.96 7.41 14.35
CA ASN A 13 5.57 6.17 14.86
C ASN A 13 4.55 5.14 15.41
N ALA A 14 3.27 5.51 15.51
CA ALA A 14 2.17 4.61 15.88
C ALA A 14 1.79 3.62 14.76
N ILE A 15 2.09 3.92 13.48
CA ILE A 15 1.72 3.06 12.34
C ILE A 15 2.65 1.85 12.22
N ILE A 16 3.88 1.96 12.70
CA ILE A 16 4.85 0.86 12.75
C ILE A 16 4.66 0.00 14.00
N THR A 17 4.07 0.54 15.07
CA THR A 17 3.97 -0.12 16.39
C THR A 17 2.57 -0.63 16.76
N GLN A 18 1.53 -0.38 15.97
CA GLN A 18 0.26 -1.12 16.09
C GLN A 18 0.37 -2.49 15.40
N ASP A 19 1.15 -3.36 16.04
CA ASP A 19 0.95 -4.80 16.01
C ASP A 19 -0.41 -5.11 16.67
N SER A 20 -1.48 -4.91 15.91
CA SER A 20 -2.75 -5.56 16.19
C SER A 20 -2.90 -6.73 15.23
N CYS A 21 -2.46 -7.88 15.72
CA CYS A 21 -3.09 -9.17 15.46
C CYS A 21 -2.99 -9.68 14.00
N TRP A 22 -1.82 -10.17 13.62
CA TRP A 22 -1.78 -11.30 12.67
C TRP A 22 -1.94 -12.58 13.50
N SER A 23 -3.17 -13.07 13.56
CA SER A 23 -3.54 -14.28 14.28
C SER A 23 -2.80 -15.51 13.71
N CYS A 24 -1.90 -16.05 14.52
CA CYS A 24 -1.64 -17.47 14.74
C CYS A 24 -1.06 -18.36 13.61
N SER A 25 -0.02 -19.11 14.01
CA SER A 25 0.51 -20.37 13.44
C SER A 25 1.51 -20.29 12.28
N LYS A 26 2.80 -20.22 12.62
CA LYS A 26 3.62 -21.44 12.79
C LYS A 26 5.00 -21.09 13.34
N GLU A 27 5.36 -21.77 14.43
CA GLU A 27 6.74 -21.95 14.87
C GLU A 27 7.59 -22.45 13.69
N SER A 28 8.53 -21.63 13.22
CA SER A 28 9.69 -22.10 12.48
C SER A 28 10.77 -21.02 12.50
N GLY A 29 11.99 -21.41 12.85
CA GLY A 29 13.15 -20.54 13.05
C GLY A 29 13.64 -19.89 11.76
N ALA A 30 12.88 -18.93 11.23
CA ALA A 30 13.27 -18.07 10.13
C ALA A 30 14.07 -16.86 10.65
N THR A 31 15.36 -17.10 10.88
CA THR A 31 16.47 -16.15 10.84
C THR A 31 16.25 -14.73 11.39
N ASP A 32 16.71 -14.52 12.61
CA ASP A 32 16.98 -13.24 13.30
C ASP A 32 17.59 -12.14 12.39
N ALA A 33 18.38 -12.53 11.39
CA ALA A 33 19.03 -11.62 10.44
C ALA A 33 18.08 -10.68 9.67
N GLY A 34 16.87 -11.13 9.30
CA GLY A 34 15.90 -10.30 8.60
C GLY A 34 15.27 -9.22 9.51
N HIS A 35 15.00 -9.61 10.76
CA HIS A 35 14.51 -8.69 11.79
C HIS A 35 15.59 -7.66 12.17
N VAL A 36 16.84 -8.12 12.37
CA VAL A 36 17.99 -7.26 12.65
C VAL A 36 18.24 -6.27 11.50
N PHE A 37 18.16 -6.71 10.24
CA PHE A 37 18.29 -5.81 9.09
C PHE A 37 17.21 -4.73 9.08
N LYS A 38 15.94 -5.09 9.33
CA LYS A 38 14.83 -4.14 9.40
C LYS A 38 15.02 -3.10 10.53
N VAL A 39 15.42 -3.55 11.71
CA VAL A 39 15.65 -2.67 12.87
C VAL A 39 16.84 -1.73 12.64
N LEU A 40 17.94 -2.26 12.08
CA LEU A 40 19.13 -1.48 11.77
C LEU A 40 18.86 -0.43 10.68
N CYS A 41 18.15 -0.80 9.61
CA CYS A 41 17.79 0.14 8.54
C CYS A 41 16.92 1.27 9.08
N LYS A 42 15.94 0.98 9.93
CA LYS A 42 15.11 2.02 10.56
C LYS A 42 15.97 3.01 11.35
N ALA A 43 16.81 2.50 12.26
CA ALA A 43 17.66 3.36 13.09
C ALA A 43 18.64 4.19 12.26
N TYR A 44 19.15 3.63 11.16
CA TYR A 44 20.07 4.33 10.26
C TYR A 44 19.37 5.39 9.41
N ILE A 45 18.16 5.12 8.91
CA ILE A 45 17.32 6.12 8.24
C ILE A 45 17.02 7.28 9.19
N ASP A 46 16.58 7.00 10.42
CA ASP A 46 16.28 8.02 11.43
C ASP A 46 17.51 8.89 11.73
N PHE A 47 18.71 8.28 11.75
CA PHE A 47 19.97 8.99 11.92
C PHE A 47 20.30 9.91 10.73
N GLU A 48 20.23 9.41 9.49
CA GLU A 48 20.55 10.21 8.29
C GLU A 48 19.56 11.38 8.12
N ILE A 49 18.27 11.17 8.45
CA ILE A 49 17.27 12.24 8.48
C ILE A 49 17.66 13.31 9.52
N SER A 50 18.16 12.91 10.70
CA SER A 50 18.60 13.85 11.73
C SER A 50 19.82 14.68 11.32
N GLN A 51 20.63 14.17 10.38
CA GLN A 51 21.78 14.88 9.80
C GLN A 51 21.41 15.69 8.55
N GLU A 52 20.13 15.70 8.14
CA GLU A 52 19.62 16.38 6.95
C GLU A 52 20.28 15.90 5.63
N GLU A 53 20.83 14.68 5.62
CA GLU A 53 21.48 14.06 4.46
C GLU A 53 20.45 13.37 3.56
N PHE A 54 19.61 14.18 2.91
CA PHE A 54 18.46 13.69 2.15
C PHE A 54 18.85 12.78 0.98
N GLN A 55 19.95 13.06 0.28
CA GLN A 55 20.37 12.26 -0.87
C GLN A 55 20.79 10.84 -0.47
N LYS A 56 21.56 10.70 0.62
CA LYS A 56 21.96 9.39 1.15
C LYS A 56 20.75 8.59 1.63
N THR A 57 19.78 9.27 2.21
CA THR A 57 18.53 8.67 2.67
C THR A 57 17.73 8.09 1.49
N ARG A 58 17.63 8.80 0.36
CA ARG A 58 17.02 8.27 -0.87
C ARG A 58 17.74 7.02 -1.37
N ASP A 59 19.07 7.08 -1.47
CA ASP A 59 19.88 5.94 -1.94
C ASP A 59 19.75 4.72 -1.01
N LEU A 60 19.49 4.95 0.28
CA LEU A 60 19.21 3.88 1.24
C LEU A 60 17.82 3.26 1.04
N TYR A 61 16.79 4.08 0.81
CA TYR A 61 15.44 3.58 0.49
C TYR A 61 15.42 2.77 -0.81
N GLU A 62 16.09 3.24 -1.87
CA GLU A 62 16.16 2.49 -3.14
C GLU A 62 16.84 1.12 -2.93
N ARG A 63 17.97 1.05 -2.22
CA ARG A 63 18.63 -0.23 -1.87
C ARG A 63 17.77 -1.14 -0.99
N LEU A 64 16.93 -0.56 -0.12
CA LEU A 64 16.00 -1.32 0.71
C LEU A 64 14.87 -1.91 -0.15
N LEU A 65 14.39 -1.15 -1.13
CA LEU A 65 13.35 -1.56 -2.07
C LEU A 65 13.82 -2.62 -3.06
N GLU A 66 15.10 -2.60 -3.46
CA GLU A 66 15.73 -3.66 -4.25
C GLU A 66 15.68 -5.03 -3.56
N ARG A 67 15.81 -5.05 -2.23
CA ARG A 67 15.79 -6.28 -1.43
C ARG A 67 14.41 -6.66 -0.93
N THR A 68 13.56 -5.67 -0.65
CA THR A 68 12.26 -5.86 -0.01
C THR A 68 11.21 -4.99 -0.68
N GLN A 69 10.16 -5.60 -1.23
CA GLN A 69 9.07 -4.88 -1.91
C GLN A 69 7.88 -4.64 -0.99
N HIS A 70 8.13 -4.37 0.30
CA HIS A 70 7.05 -4.20 1.28
C HIS A 70 6.41 -2.81 1.20
N VAL A 71 5.08 -2.76 1.24
CA VAL A 71 4.32 -1.50 1.21
C VAL A 71 4.75 -0.48 2.28
N LYS A 72 5.08 -0.94 3.50
CA LYS A 72 5.46 -0.05 4.59
C LYS A 72 6.73 0.75 4.29
N VAL A 73 7.65 0.18 3.50
CA VAL A 73 8.87 0.89 3.07
C VAL A 73 8.52 1.99 2.08
N TRP A 74 7.63 1.71 1.12
CA TRP A 74 7.15 2.72 0.17
C TRP A 74 6.42 3.88 0.85
N ILE A 75 5.56 3.59 1.83
CA ILE A 75 4.85 4.62 2.61
C ILE A 75 5.86 5.48 3.39
N SER A 76 6.81 4.85 4.07
CA SER A 76 7.87 5.56 4.82
C SER A 76 8.72 6.45 3.90
N TYR A 77 9.03 5.99 2.69
CA TYR A 77 9.77 6.77 1.70
C TYR A 77 8.96 7.99 1.23
N ALA A 78 7.68 7.79 0.92
CA ALA A 78 6.79 8.87 0.52
C ALA A 78 6.62 9.94 1.62
N GLN A 79 6.50 9.51 2.88
CA GLN A 79 6.45 10.39 4.05
C GLN A 79 7.77 11.14 4.26
N PHE A 80 8.91 10.48 4.09
CA PHE A 80 10.22 11.11 4.15
C PHE A 80 10.34 12.27 3.14
N GLU A 81 9.90 12.09 1.89
CA GLU A 81 9.94 13.16 0.89
C GLU A 81 9.16 14.41 1.35
N LEU A 82 8.07 14.25 2.10
CA LEU A 82 7.30 15.38 2.66
C LEU A 82 8.05 16.14 3.76
N THR A 83 8.97 15.49 4.45
CA THR A 83 9.81 16.14 5.47
C THR A 83 10.93 16.97 4.87
N THR A 84 11.23 16.79 3.58
CA THR A 84 12.26 17.58 2.90
C THR A 84 11.78 19.01 2.65
N ASP A 85 12.70 19.97 2.74
CA ASP A 85 12.43 21.39 2.48
C ASP A 85 12.53 21.74 0.98
N LEU A 86 12.36 20.76 0.09
CA LEU A 86 12.38 20.96 -1.36
C LEU A 86 11.02 21.46 -1.86
N ASP A 87 11.04 22.43 -2.78
CA ASP A 87 9.82 22.96 -3.41
C ASP A 87 9.05 21.86 -4.19
N ASP A 88 9.78 20.88 -4.74
CA ASP A 88 9.21 19.77 -5.52
C ASP A 88 8.75 18.57 -4.67
N ARG A 89 8.75 18.67 -3.32
CA ARG A 89 8.44 17.54 -2.43
C ARG A 89 7.11 16.85 -2.73
N ILE A 90 6.06 17.61 -3.04
CA ILE A 90 4.72 17.08 -3.37
C ILE A 90 4.79 16.23 -4.64
N SER A 91 5.52 16.72 -5.66
CA SER A 91 5.73 16.00 -6.92
C SER A 91 6.53 14.72 -6.69
N GLN A 92 7.58 14.76 -5.87
CA GLN A 92 8.39 13.59 -5.53
C GLN A 92 7.58 12.55 -4.76
N THR A 93 6.81 12.95 -3.75
CA THR A 93 5.92 12.05 -3.00
C THR A 93 4.90 11.37 -3.92
N ARG A 94 4.29 12.11 -4.86
CA ARG A 94 3.39 11.55 -5.88
C ARG A 94 4.09 10.54 -6.78
N ASN A 95 5.33 10.82 -7.19
CA ASN A 95 6.14 9.91 -7.98
C ASN A 95 6.40 8.59 -7.22
N VAL A 96 6.78 8.68 -5.94
CA VAL A 96 7.00 7.52 -5.07
C VAL A 96 5.71 6.68 -4.95
N TYR A 97 4.56 7.29 -4.64
CA TYR A 97 3.28 6.57 -4.59
C TYR A 97 2.89 5.95 -5.94
N GLY A 98 3.11 6.68 -7.04
CA GLY A 98 2.85 6.20 -8.39
C GLY A 98 3.70 5.00 -8.78
N ARG A 99 5.00 5.01 -8.44
CA ARG A 99 5.92 3.88 -8.59
C ARG A 99 5.46 2.70 -7.73
N ALA A 100 5.21 2.92 -6.45
CA ALA A 100 4.77 1.89 -5.52
C ALA A 100 3.48 1.20 -5.98
N ASN A 101 2.48 1.96 -6.46
CA ASN A 101 1.23 1.39 -6.96
C ASN A 101 1.44 0.60 -8.26
N ARG A 102 2.47 0.89 -9.06
CA ARG A 102 2.80 0.09 -10.26
C ARG A 102 3.44 -1.24 -9.87
N GLU A 103 4.38 -1.23 -8.93
CA GLU A 103 5.04 -2.45 -8.44
C GLU A 103 4.05 -3.37 -7.69
N LEU A 104 3.16 -2.80 -6.87
CA LEU A 104 2.16 -3.58 -6.13
C LEU A 104 1.00 -4.10 -7.00
N LYS A 105 0.92 -3.76 -8.30
CA LYS A 105 -0.06 -4.39 -9.22
C LYS A 105 0.23 -5.87 -9.43
N THR A 106 1.50 -6.27 -9.39
CA THR A 106 1.93 -7.67 -9.55
C THR A 106 2.03 -8.42 -8.23
N ALA A 107 1.86 -7.74 -7.09
CA ALA A 107 1.89 -8.37 -5.79
C ALA A 107 0.65 -9.26 -5.58
N GLU A 108 0.85 -10.41 -4.96
CA GLU A 108 -0.26 -11.33 -4.62
C GLU A 108 -1.17 -10.75 -3.54
N ASP A 109 -0.58 -9.98 -2.61
CA ASP A 109 -1.30 -9.38 -1.50
C ASP A 109 -1.94 -8.04 -1.88
N LYS A 110 -3.24 -8.10 -2.09
CA LYS A 110 -4.05 -6.92 -2.41
C LYS A 110 -4.28 -6.00 -1.21
N GLU A 111 -4.13 -6.49 0.02
CA GLU A 111 -4.26 -5.67 1.23
C GLU A 111 -3.11 -4.68 1.31
N GLU A 112 -1.90 -5.08 0.93
CA GLU A 112 -0.75 -4.18 0.85
C GLU A 112 -1.01 -3.04 -0.13
N ARG A 113 -1.54 -3.35 -1.32
CA ARG A 113 -1.89 -2.31 -2.30
C ARG A 113 -3.00 -1.38 -1.79
N LEU A 114 -3.99 -1.89 -1.05
CA LEU A 114 -5.00 -1.05 -0.40
C LEU A 114 -4.37 -0.11 0.63
N MET A 115 -3.49 -0.61 1.50
CA MET A 115 -2.80 0.19 2.50
C MET A 115 -2.00 1.34 1.87
N LEU A 116 -1.36 1.09 0.73
CA LEU A 116 -0.68 2.14 -0.04
C LEU A 116 -1.66 3.22 -0.51
N LEU A 117 -2.79 2.84 -1.10
CA LEU A 117 -3.78 3.79 -1.63
C LEU A 117 -4.47 4.59 -0.53
N GLU A 118 -4.71 4.00 0.65
CA GLU A 118 -5.22 4.72 1.82
C GLU A 118 -4.23 5.79 2.28
N SER A 119 -2.94 5.44 2.36
CA SER A 119 -1.88 6.39 2.69
C SER A 119 -1.76 7.51 1.63
N TRP A 120 -1.83 7.17 0.34
CA TRP A 120 -1.81 8.16 -0.74
C TRP A 120 -3.01 9.10 -0.64
N LYS A 121 -4.22 8.57 -0.42
CA LYS A 121 -5.42 9.38 -0.24
C LYS A 121 -5.28 10.35 0.94
N GLN A 122 -4.72 9.88 2.06
CA GLN A 122 -4.46 10.72 3.23
C GLN A 122 -3.50 11.86 2.89
N PHE A 123 -2.40 11.55 2.19
CA PHE A 123 -1.44 12.56 1.73
C PHE A 123 -2.10 13.62 0.81
N GLU A 124 -2.88 13.21 -0.19
CA GLU A 124 -3.56 14.17 -1.07
C GLU A 124 -4.59 15.03 -0.31
N THR A 125 -5.21 14.47 0.73
CA THR A 125 -6.13 15.22 1.60
C THR A 125 -5.41 16.28 2.42
N THR A 126 -4.19 16.01 2.88
CA THR A 126 -3.45 16.94 3.76
C THR A 126 -2.59 17.95 3.00
N SER A 127 -2.08 17.58 1.83
CA SER A 127 -1.00 18.30 1.16
C SER A 127 -1.20 18.43 -0.35
N GLY A 128 -2.24 17.80 -0.90
CA GLY A 128 -2.49 17.74 -2.33
C GLY A 128 -3.56 18.74 -2.81
N ASP A 129 -4.10 18.43 -3.99
CA ASP A 129 -5.18 19.16 -4.66
C ASP A 129 -6.39 18.26 -4.88
N GLU A 130 -7.56 18.87 -5.03
CA GLU A 130 -8.83 18.14 -5.16
C GLU A 130 -8.87 17.22 -6.39
N GLU A 131 -8.24 17.64 -7.50
CA GLU A 131 -8.17 16.85 -8.72
C GLU A 131 -7.34 15.57 -8.49
N SER A 132 -6.16 15.71 -7.91
CA SER A 132 -5.29 14.58 -7.55
C SER A 132 -5.94 13.66 -6.53
N LEU A 133 -6.66 14.21 -5.55
CA LEU A 133 -7.43 13.43 -4.58
C LEU A 133 -8.52 12.59 -5.28
N GLU A 134 -9.27 13.18 -6.21
CA GLU A 134 -10.31 12.47 -6.96
C GLU A 134 -9.72 11.32 -7.81
N LEU A 135 -8.54 11.54 -8.40
CA LEU A 135 -7.82 10.49 -9.14
C LEU A 135 -7.44 9.31 -8.25
N VAL A 136 -6.99 9.56 -7.01
CA VAL A 136 -6.68 8.48 -6.05
C VAL A 136 -7.95 7.79 -5.59
N GLN A 137 -9.04 8.52 -5.33
CA GLN A 137 -10.32 7.93 -4.96
C GLN A 137 -10.86 6.99 -6.05
N LYS A 138 -10.70 7.33 -7.33
CA LYS A 138 -11.06 6.47 -8.46
C LYS A 138 -10.27 5.17 -8.51
N LYS A 139 -9.11 5.08 -7.84
CA LYS A 139 -8.27 3.87 -7.78
C LYS A 139 -8.62 2.93 -6.63
N MET A 140 -9.44 3.37 -5.67
CA MET A 140 -9.75 2.59 -4.47
C MET A 140 -10.49 1.29 -4.83
N PRO A 141 -10.13 0.15 -4.22
CA PRO A 141 -10.76 -1.13 -4.51
C PRO A 141 -12.12 -1.28 -3.84
N ARG A 142 -12.90 -2.23 -4.34
CA ARG A 142 -14.13 -2.72 -3.72
C ARG A 142 -13.85 -4.01 -2.95
N LYS A 143 -14.34 -4.09 -1.71
CA LYS A 143 -14.27 -5.29 -0.88
C LYS A 143 -15.40 -6.25 -1.26
N VAL A 144 -15.06 -7.48 -1.61
CA VAL A 144 -16.00 -8.53 -2.01
C VAL A 144 -15.81 -9.75 -1.11
N LYS A 145 -16.92 -10.35 -0.67
CA LYS A 145 -16.88 -11.63 0.04
C LYS A 145 -16.81 -12.78 -0.97
N LYS A 146 -15.82 -13.64 -0.82
CA LYS A 146 -15.66 -14.88 -1.60
C LYS A 146 -15.69 -16.09 -0.68
N ARG A 147 -15.98 -17.24 -1.26
CA ARG A 147 -15.91 -18.55 -0.59
C ARG A 147 -14.86 -19.40 -1.29
N ARG A 148 -13.90 -19.95 -0.55
CA ARG A 148 -12.99 -20.99 -1.05
C ARG A 148 -13.32 -22.32 -0.36
N LYS A 149 -13.10 -23.43 -1.04
CA LYS A 149 -13.19 -24.75 -0.39
C LYS A 149 -11.99 -24.91 0.54
N ILE A 150 -12.23 -25.47 1.71
CA ILE A 150 -11.16 -25.89 2.62
C ILE A 150 -10.88 -27.36 2.32
N GLU A 151 -9.63 -27.67 1.99
CA GLU A 151 -9.15 -29.05 1.89
C GLU A 151 -8.46 -29.42 3.21
N THR A 152 -8.78 -30.58 3.76
CA THR A 152 -8.02 -31.18 4.86
C THR A 152 -6.68 -31.72 4.37
N ASP A 153 -5.74 -31.98 5.28
CA ASP A 153 -4.42 -32.57 4.97
C ASP A 153 -4.53 -33.93 4.25
N ASP A 154 -5.65 -34.63 4.43
CA ASP A 154 -6.01 -35.89 3.75
C ASP A 154 -6.71 -35.69 2.39
N GLY A 155 -6.86 -34.45 1.93
CA GLY A 155 -7.54 -34.10 0.67
C GLY A 155 -9.07 -34.24 0.72
N SER A 156 -9.67 -34.43 1.89
CA SER A 156 -11.13 -34.49 2.04
C SER A 156 -11.75 -33.09 2.19
N ASP A 157 -12.93 -32.89 1.57
CA ASP A 157 -13.67 -31.62 1.58
C ASP A 157 -14.07 -31.24 3.03
N ALA A 158 -13.43 -30.22 3.60
CA ALA A 158 -13.63 -29.78 4.99
C ALA A 158 -14.67 -28.66 5.14
N GLY A 159 -15.26 -28.19 4.04
CA GLY A 159 -16.27 -27.13 4.01
C GLY A 159 -15.85 -25.91 3.18
N TRP A 160 -16.47 -24.76 3.46
CA TRP A 160 -16.22 -23.49 2.78
C TRP A 160 -15.66 -22.46 3.77
N GLU A 161 -14.58 -21.77 3.41
CA GLU A 161 -14.07 -20.61 4.12
C GLU A 161 -14.50 -19.32 3.43
N GLU A 162 -15.12 -18.42 4.18
CA GLU A 162 -15.38 -17.05 3.72
C GLU A 162 -14.11 -16.22 3.86
N PHE A 163 -13.64 -15.63 2.76
CA PHE A 163 -12.53 -14.68 2.77
C PHE A 163 -12.92 -13.40 2.03
N TYR A 164 -12.27 -12.30 2.40
CA TYR A 164 -12.43 -11.03 1.71
C TYR A 164 -11.40 -10.92 0.59
N ASP A 165 -11.86 -10.51 -0.58
CA ASP A 165 -11.01 -10.17 -1.71
C ASP A 165 -11.24 -8.72 -2.09
N TYR A 166 -10.23 -8.09 -2.68
CA TYR A 166 -10.29 -6.72 -3.16
C TYR A 166 -10.26 -6.72 -4.68
N ILE A 167 -11.14 -5.92 -5.29
CA ILE A 167 -11.18 -5.73 -6.74
C ILE A 167 -10.86 -4.28 -7.01
N PHE A 168 -9.72 -4.02 -7.65
CA PHE A 168 -9.33 -2.68 -8.06
C PHE A 168 -10.00 -2.32 -9.40
N PRO A 169 -10.46 -1.07 -9.59
CA PRO A 169 -11.11 -0.64 -10.83
C PRO A 169 -10.27 -0.90 -12.08
N ASP A 170 -8.96 -0.59 -12.05
CA ASP A 170 -8.03 -0.84 -13.16
C ASP A 170 -7.89 -2.34 -13.52
N ASP A 171 -8.19 -3.24 -12.58
CA ASP A 171 -8.05 -4.69 -12.77
C ASP A 171 -9.37 -5.30 -13.30
N GLU A 172 -10.53 -4.64 -13.11
CA GLU A 172 -11.84 -5.08 -13.64
C GLU A 172 -11.86 -5.09 -15.18
N ASP A 173 -11.23 -4.10 -15.81
CA ASP A 173 -11.17 -3.97 -17.28
C ASP A 173 -10.42 -5.14 -17.96
N ASN A 174 -9.57 -5.84 -17.21
CA ASN A 174 -8.78 -6.98 -17.69
C ASN A 174 -9.48 -8.34 -17.49
N LEU A 175 -10.68 -8.38 -16.90
CA LEU A 175 -11.43 -9.62 -16.73
C LEU A 175 -12.04 -10.08 -18.08
N PRO A 176 -11.88 -11.36 -18.47
CA PRO A 176 -12.28 -11.84 -19.80
C PRO A 176 -13.77 -11.68 -20.12
N ASN A 177 -14.64 -11.56 -19.11
CA ASN A 177 -16.09 -11.43 -19.27
C ASN A 177 -16.63 -10.00 -19.04
N PHE A 178 -15.78 -9.03 -18.71
CA PHE A 178 -16.23 -7.70 -18.30
C PHE A 178 -16.93 -6.93 -19.44
N LYS A 179 -16.38 -7.02 -20.66
CA LYS A 179 -16.94 -6.38 -21.85
C LYS A 179 -18.35 -6.88 -22.18
N LEU A 180 -18.60 -8.19 -22.02
CA LEU A 180 -19.92 -8.76 -22.25
C LEU A 180 -20.96 -8.23 -21.25
N LEU A 181 -20.57 -8.10 -19.98
CA LEU A 181 -21.45 -7.63 -18.90
C LEU A 181 -21.73 -6.11 -19.01
N GLN A 182 -20.76 -5.32 -19.46
CA GLN A 182 -20.97 -3.91 -19.82
C GLN A 182 -21.96 -3.76 -20.97
N MET A 183 -21.80 -4.53 -22.05
CA MET A 183 -22.70 -4.51 -23.21
C MET A 183 -24.13 -4.92 -22.82
N ALA A 184 -24.30 -5.89 -21.92
CA ALA A 184 -25.61 -6.26 -21.39
C ALA A 184 -26.29 -5.14 -20.57
N ARG A 185 -25.52 -4.37 -19.79
CA ARG A 185 -26.03 -3.18 -19.08
C ARG A 185 -26.46 -2.08 -20.06
N LEU A 186 -25.64 -1.80 -21.07
CA LEU A 186 -25.93 -0.80 -22.10
C LEU A 186 -27.20 -1.17 -22.89
N TRP A 187 -27.35 -2.44 -23.29
CA TRP A 187 -28.58 -2.92 -23.93
C TRP A 187 -29.83 -2.68 -23.06
N LYS A 188 -29.72 -2.96 -21.75
CA LYS A 188 -30.83 -2.74 -20.81
C LYS A 188 -31.18 -1.27 -20.62
N GLN A 189 -30.18 -0.37 -20.64
CA GLN A 189 -30.41 1.08 -20.55
C GLN A 189 -31.10 1.62 -21.81
N ASN A 190 -30.65 1.21 -22.99
CA ASN A 190 -31.27 1.58 -24.27
C ASN A 190 -32.72 1.10 -24.33
N LYS A 191 -32.99 -0.13 -23.84
CA LYS A 191 -34.34 -0.69 -23.73
C LYS A 191 -35.27 0.05 -22.76
N ALA A 192 -34.73 0.85 -21.84
CA ALA A 192 -35.51 1.63 -20.87
C ALA A 192 -35.75 3.08 -21.32
N GLN A 193 -35.09 3.52 -22.40
CA GLN A 193 -35.28 4.83 -23.02
C GLN A 193 -36.23 4.79 -24.23
N GLU A 194 -36.50 3.60 -24.78
CA GLU A 194 -37.62 3.30 -25.70
C GLU A 194 -38.94 3.11 -24.93
#